data_AF-A0A847VKB1-F1
#
_entry.id   AF-A0A847VKB1-F1
#
_cell.length_a   1.000
_cell.length_b   1.000
_cell.length_c   1.000
_cell.angle_alpha   90.00
_cell.angle_beta   90.00
_cell.angle_gamma   90.00
#
_symmetry.space_group_name_H-M   'P 1'
#
loop_
_entity.id
_entity.type
_entity.pdbx_description
1 polymer ?
#
loop_
_entity_poly.entity_id
_entity_poly.type
_entity_poly.pdbx_seq_one_letter_code
_entity_poly.pdbx_strand_id
1 'polypeptide(L)' 'MRHPFMGEVQFFLVRVWCCSSQFRASVRRVGGDELRSFLDARALGEFLRAAAVAAAAQPAAPVPDDGRNPPEGA' A
#
# COMPACT_ATOMS: atom_id res chain seq x y z
N MET A 1 5.50 -14.89 -21.85
CA MET A 1 4.65 -15.13 -20.66
C MET A 1 4.53 -13.80 -19.94
N ARG A 2 3.40 -13.09 -20.08
CA ARG A 2 3.21 -11.75 -19.49
C ARG A 2 2.98 -11.91 -17.98
N HIS A 3 3.88 -11.38 -17.15
CA HIS A 3 3.63 -11.28 -15.71
C HIS A 3 2.36 -10.44 -15.49
N PRO A 4 1.39 -10.91 -14.68
CA PRO A 4 0.23 -10.08 -14.35
C PRO A 4 0.72 -8.85 -13.58
N PHE A 5 0.29 -7.68 -14.07
CA PHE A 5 0.42 -6.38 -13.42
C PHE A 5 0.10 -6.51 -11.92
N MET A 6 1.12 -6.44 -11.07
CA MET A 6 0.93 -6.15 -9.66
C MET A 6 0.98 -4.63 -9.54
N GLY A 7 -0.20 -3.99 -9.52
CA GLY A 7 -0.30 -2.59 -9.09
C GLY A 7 0.41 -2.39 -7.75
N GLU A 8 0.95 -1.20 -7.50
CA GLU A 8 1.79 -0.94 -6.34
C GLU A 8 1.06 -1.35 -5.05
N VAL A 9 1.54 -2.41 -4.40
CA VAL A 9 0.91 -2.94 -3.19
C VAL A 9 1.25 -2.03 -2.02
N GLN A 10 0.24 -1.40 -1.44
CA GLN A 10 0.41 -0.57 -0.25
C GLN A 10 0.25 -1.41 1.01
N PHE A 11 1.26 -1.36 1.87
CA PHE A 11 1.23 -2.03 3.17
C PHE A 11 0.91 -1.02 4.28
N PHE A 12 0.08 -1.44 5.23
CA PHE A 12 -0.29 -0.65 6.41
C PHE A 12 -0.03 -1.46 7.68
N LEU A 13 0.55 -0.80 8.69
CA LEU A 13 0.60 -1.32 10.04
C LEU A 13 -0.61 -0.79 10.81
N VAL A 14 -1.46 -1.72 11.27
CA VAL A 14 -2.66 -1.41 12.04
C VAL A 14 -2.53 -2.00 13.45
N ARG A 15 -2.65 -1.15 14.48
CA ARG A 15 -2.77 -1.60 15.88
C ARG A 15 -4.19 -1.34 16.34
N VAL A 16 -4.83 -2.36 16.91
CA VAL A 16 -6.21 -2.29 17.40
C VAL A 16 -6.20 -2.59 18.90
N TRP A 17 -6.92 -1.77 19.66
CA TRP A 17 -7.19 -1.99 21.08
C TRP A 17 -8.69 -2.17 21.26
N CYS A 18 -9.07 -3.27 21.90
CA CYS A 18 -10.45 -3.56 22.27
C CYS A 18 -10.52 -3.68 23.80
N CYS A 19 -11.01 -2.64 24.48
CA CYS A 19 -11.31 -2.68 25.91
C CYS A 19 -12.82 -2.54 26.10
N SER A 20 -13.45 -3.61 26.61
CA SER A 20 -14.86 -3.78 27.08
C SER A 20 -16.01 -3.25 26.23
N SER A 21 -15.91 -2.06 25.63
CA SER A 21 -16.89 -1.44 24.72
C SER A 21 -16.30 -0.33 23.83
N GLN A 22 -15.02 0.02 23.97
CA GLN A 22 -14.40 1.10 23.20
C GLN A 22 -13.47 0.54 22.12
N PHE A 23 -13.73 0.95 20.89
CA PHE A 23 -12.86 0.68 19.77
C PHE A 23 -11.79 1.78 19.67
N ARG A 24 -10.54 1.38 19.53
CA ARG A 24 -9.47 2.29 19.15
C ARG A 24 -8.53 1.59 18.18
N ALA A 25 -8.14 2.28 17.12
CA ALA A 25 -7.11 1.81 16.21
C ALA A 25 -6.14 2.92 15.85
N SER A 26 -4.92 2.54 15.51
CA SER A 26 -3.92 3.42 14.92
C SER A 26 -3.37 2.77 13.66
N VAL A 27 -3.27 3.54 12.57
CA VAL A 27 -2.81 3.08 11.26
C VAL A 27 -1.65 3.94 10.80
N ARG A 28 -0.63 3.29 10.24
CA ARG A 28 0.49 3.95 9.56
C ARG A 28 0.82 3.21 8.26
N ARG A 29 1.12 3.94 7.18
CA ARG A 29 1.64 3.34 5.94
C ARG A 29 3.08 2.88 6.14
N VAL A 30 3.43 1.70 5.64
CA VAL A 30 4.84 1.24 5.64
C VAL A 30 5.66 2.17 4.73
N GLY A 31 6.74 2.74 5.28
CA GLY A 31 7.54 3.77 4.61
C GLY A 31 7.00 5.19 4.73
N GLY A 32 5.86 5.39 5.42
CA GLY A 32 5.34 6.71 5.77
C GLY A 32 5.51 7.03 7.26
N ASP A 33 5.65 8.32 7.57
CA ASP A 33 5.78 8.82 8.94
C ASP A 33 4.43 9.20 9.57
N GLU A 34 3.36 9.30 8.76
CA GLU A 34 2.06 9.73 9.25
C GLU A 34 1.30 8.61 9.98
N LEU A 35 1.01 8.84 11.27
CA LEU A 35 0.17 7.98 12.10
C LEU A 35 -1.23 8.57 12.23
N ARG A 36 -2.26 7.81 11.86
CA ARG A 36 -3.67 8.19 12.03
C ARG A 36 -4.34 7.33 13.10
N SER A 37 -5.16 7.95 13.95
CA SER A 37 -5.92 7.26 14.99
C SER A 37 -7.42 7.28 14.70
N PHE A 38 -8.11 6.20 15.03
CA PHE A 38 -9.55 6.01 14.83
C PHE A 38 -10.18 5.54 16.15
N LEU A 39 -11.33 6.10 16.49
CA LEU A 39 -12.17 5.66 17.61
C LEU A 39 -13.44 4.94 17.14
N ASP A 40 -13.60 4.82 15.83
CA ASP A 40 -14.73 4.16 15.19
C ASP A 40 -14.23 3.16 14.13
N ALA A 41 -14.78 1.94 14.17
CA ALA A 41 -14.35 0.85 13.30
C ALA A 41 -14.77 1.07 11.84
N ARG A 42 -15.90 1.74 11.62
CA ARG A 42 -16.39 2.05 10.27
C ARG A 42 -15.49 3.08 9.60
N ALA A 43 -15.09 4.14 10.30
CA ALA A 43 -14.15 5.14 9.80
C ALA A 43 -12.79 4.52 9.42
N LEU A 44 -12.28 3.56 10.22
CA LEU A 44 -11.09 2.79 9.86
C LEU A 44 -11.28 2.01 8.55
N GLY A 45 -12.41 1.31 8.41
CA GLY A 45 -12.72 0.51 7.22
C GLY A 45 -12.85 1.37 5.96
N GLU A 46 -13.51 2.52 6.07
CA GLU A 46 -13.64 3.50 4.97
C GLU A 46 -12.28 4.05 4.55
N PHE A 47 -11.40 4.36 5.52
CA PHE A 47 -10.02 4.78 5.23
C PHE A 47 -9.23 3.70 4.45
N LEU A 48 -9.25 2.45 4.92
CA LEU A 48 -8.52 1.36 4.26
C LEU A 48 -9.06 1.06 2.87
N ARG A 49 -10.39 1.15 2.68
CA ARG A 49 -11.03 0.99 1.36
C ARG A 49 -10.60 2.09 0.40
N ALA A 50 -10.61 3.35 0.84
CA ALA A 50 -10.16 4.47 0.02
C ALA A 50 -8.68 4.33 -0.39
N ALA A 51 -7.83 3.89 0.54
CA ALA A 51 -6.43 3.61 0.26
C ALA A 51 -6.24 2.50 -0.79
N ALA A 52 -7.03 1.42 -0.70
CA ALA A 52 -6.99 0.33 -1.67
C ALA A 52 -7.44 0.78 -3.08
N VAL A 53 -8.48 1.60 -3.18
CA VAL A 53 -8.94 2.18 -4.46
C VAL A 53 -7.87 3.11 -5.05
N ALA A 54 -7.25 3.96 -4.22
CA ALA A 54 -6.18 4.85 -4.66
C ALA A 54 -4.96 4.08 -5.17
N ALA A 55 -4.59 2.96 -4.53
CA ALA A 55 -3.50 2.10 -4.98
C ALA A 55 -3.78 1.46 -6.35
N ALA A 56 -5.02 1.01 -6.59
CA ALA A 56 -5.42 0.41 -7.85
C ALA A 56 -5.46 1.41 -9.02
N ALA A 57 -5.64 2.70 -8.74
CA ALA A 57 -5.71 3.75 -9.74
C ALA A 57 -4.34 4.26 -10.22
N GLN A 58 -3.23 3.88 -9.57
CA GLN A 58 -1.90 4.36 -9.94
C GLN A 58 -1.37 3.60 -11.17
N PRO A 59 -0.96 4.30 -12.24
CA PRO A 59 -0.33 3.66 -13.38
C PRO A 59 1.01 3.06 -12.96
N ALA A 60 1.32 1.87 -13.47
CA ALA A 60 2.59 1.21 -13.19
C ALA A 60 3.76 2.12 -13.59
N ALA A 61 4.71 2.33 -12.67
CA ALA A 61 5.96 2.99 -13.00
C ALA A 61 6.64 2.23 -14.16
N PRO A 62 7.25 2.94 -15.13
CA PRO A 62 7.97 2.29 -16.20
C PRO A 62 9.06 1.40 -15.60
N VAL A 63 9.05 0.12 -15.97
CA VAL A 63 10.12 -0.81 -15.62
C VAL A 63 11.41 -0.24 -16.23
N PRO A 64 12.50 -0.10 -15.45
CA PRO A 64 13.79 0.25 -16.04
C PRO A 64 14.11 -0.77 -17.13
N ASP A 65 14.27 -0.30 -18.36
CA ASP A 65 14.80 -1.12 -19.45
C ASP A 65 16.25 -1.41 -19.05
N ASP A 66 16.49 -2.57 -18.45
CA ASP A 66 17.83 -3.09 -18.15
C ASP A 66 18.48 -3.36 -19.50
N GLY A 67 19.08 -2.30 -20.06
CA GLY A 67 19.72 -2.25 -21.37
C GLY A 67 20.82 -3.28 -21.46
N ARG A 68 20.43 -4.51 -21.80
CA ARG A 68 21.32 -5.63 -22.07
C ARG A 68 21.91 -5.41 -23.46
N ASN A 69 22.89 -4.51 -23.56
CA ASN A 69 23.77 -4.45 -24.72
C ASN A 69 24.47 -5.81 -24.86
N PRO A 70 24.32 -6.54 -25.97
CA PRO A 70 25.21 -7.67 -26.23
C PRO A 70 26.64 -7.14 -26.48
N PRO A 71 27.69 -7.85 -26.03
CA PRO A 71 29.06 -7.46 -26.36
C PRO A 71 29.27 -7.62 -27.87
N GLU A 72 29.63 -6.54 -28.55
CA GLU A 72 30.08 -6.56 -29.93
C GLU A 72 31.41 -7.33 -29.99
N GLY A 73 31.45 -8.40 -30.78
CA GLY A 73 32.59 -9.31 -30.87
C GLY A 73 33.83 -8.65 -31.46
N ALA A 74 34.99 -9.07 -30.95
CA ALA A 74 36.33 -8.73 -31.43
C ALA A 74 36.72 -9.50 -32.70
#